data_AF-A0A2S2PGV6-F1
#
_entry.id   AF-A0A2S2PGV6-F1
#
_cell.length_a   1.000
_cell.length_b   1.000
_cell.length_c   1.000
_cell.angle_alpha   90.00
_cell.angle_beta   90.00
_cell.angle_gamma   90.00
#
_symmetry.space_group_name_H-M   'P 1'
#
loop_
_entity.id
_entity.type
_entity.pdbx_description
1 polymer ?
#
loop_
_entity_poly.entity_id
_entity_poly.type
_entity_poly.pdbx_seq_one_letter_code
_entity_poly.pdbx_strand_id
1 'polypeptide(L)'
;MEDMAHACPAARSHMLIRRMKKPSMSLLYSLSSLMTHEAVHLISQMLVFNPDKRMSVMDALVHPYIDEGRLRYHSCMCKCCFTVPLTGLRHFCMDYEPVAPQTFDDKWEKKMSNVQQVK
;
A
#
# COMPACT_ATOMS: atom_id res chain seq x y z
N MET A 1 -23.04 13.82 -0.63
CA MET A 1 -23.86 12.65 -0.23
C MET A 1 -23.44 11.40 -1.00
N GLU A 2 -23.08 11.55 -2.28
CA GLU A 2 -22.48 10.51 -3.14
C GLU A 2 -21.28 9.78 -2.49
N ASP A 3 -20.39 10.50 -1.83
CA ASP A 3 -19.20 9.89 -1.20
C ASP A 3 -19.49 8.98 0.01
N MET A 4 -20.74 8.96 0.49
CA MET A 4 -21.19 8.13 1.62
C MET A 4 -22.24 7.09 1.19
N ALA A 5 -22.34 6.77 -0.11
CA ALA A 5 -23.36 5.88 -0.66
C ALA A 5 -23.43 4.52 0.06
N HIS A 6 -22.28 3.98 0.48
CA HIS A 6 -22.20 2.66 1.14
C HIS A 6 -22.27 2.73 2.67
N ALA A 7 -22.32 3.93 3.26
CA ALA A 7 -22.37 4.08 4.72
C ALA A 7 -23.79 3.86 5.26
N CYS A 8 -23.91 3.22 6.43
CA CYS A 8 -25.18 3.08 7.12
C CYS A 8 -25.71 4.44 7.63
N PRO A 9 -27.03 4.59 7.87
CA PRO A 9 -27.61 5.87 8.28
C PRO A 9 -26.97 6.49 9.54
N ALA A 10 -26.67 5.66 10.55
CA ALA A 10 -26.02 6.13 11.78
C ALA A 10 -24.62 6.70 11.52
N ALA A 11 -23.82 6.04 10.68
CA ALA A 11 -22.49 6.51 10.29
C ALA A 11 -22.56 7.81 9.47
N ARG A 12 -23.55 7.93 8.57
CA ARG A 12 -23.81 9.16 7.80
C ARG A 12 -24.11 10.34 8.73
N SER A 13 -25.07 10.16 9.63
CA SER A 13 -25.43 11.20 10.60
C SER A 13 -24.23 11.60 11.47
N HIS A 14 -23.46 10.62 11.96
CA HIS A 14 -22.26 10.89 12.76
C HIS A 14 -21.21 11.71 12.01
N MET A 15 -20.96 11.42 10.73
CA MET A 15 -20.02 12.18 9.91
C MET A 15 -20.52 13.58 9.59
N LEU A 16 -21.81 13.77 9.29
CA LEU A 16 -22.38 15.08 8.97
C LEU A 16 -22.39 16.04 10.18
N ILE A 17 -22.47 15.50 11.40
CA ILE A 17 -22.37 16.29 12.64
C ILE A 17 -20.93 16.77 12.88
N ARG A 18 -19.92 16.04 12.39
CA ARG A 18 -18.52 16.43 12.55
C ARG A 18 -18.14 17.57 11.61
N ARG A 19 -17.36 18.54 12.11
CA ARG A 19 -16.69 19.53 11.26
C ARG A 19 -15.74 18.81 10.31
N MET A 20 -15.94 18.97 9.00
CA MET A 20 -15.02 18.44 8.00
C MET A 20 -13.65 19.09 8.16
N LYS A 21 -12.63 18.25 8.40
CA LYS A 21 -11.23 18.70 8.38
C LYS A 21 -10.82 18.89 6.92
N LYS A 22 -10.13 19.99 6.62
CA LYS A 22 -9.53 20.19 5.30
C LYS A 22 -8.48 19.09 5.06
N PRO A 23 -8.42 18.46 3.88
CA PRO A 23 -7.34 17.56 3.53
C PRO A 23 -6.01 18.31 3.63
N SER A 24 -5.06 17.80 4.41
CA SER A 24 -3.72 18.37 4.50
C SER A 24 -2.74 17.48 3.75
N MET A 25 -2.64 17.72 2.46
CA MET A 25 -1.70 16.98 1.59
C MET A 25 -0.25 17.24 2.00
N SER A 26 0.05 18.45 2.50
CA SER A 26 1.36 18.84 3.01
C SER A 26 1.84 17.96 4.17
N LEU A 27 0.92 17.40 4.97
CA LEU A 27 1.27 16.49 6.05
C LEU A 27 1.89 15.20 5.53
N LEU A 28 1.45 14.71 4.36
CA LEU A 28 1.97 13.47 3.78
C LEU A 28 3.45 13.60 3.44
N TYR A 29 3.87 14.76 2.93
CA TYR A 29 5.28 15.05 2.65
C TYR A 29 6.14 15.10 3.91
N SER A 30 5.56 15.38 5.08
CA SER A 30 6.31 15.43 6.35
C SER A 30 6.26 14.13 7.16
N LEU A 31 5.62 13.07 6.66
CA LEU A 31 5.52 11.79 7.38
C LEU A 31 6.88 11.06 7.48
N SER A 32 7.73 11.19 6.46
CA SER A 32 9.03 10.52 6.40
C SER A 32 9.94 11.21 5.39
N SER A 33 11.25 11.15 5.61
CA SER A 33 12.27 11.61 4.64
C SER A 33 12.28 10.79 3.35
N LEU A 34 11.63 9.63 3.33
CA LEU A 34 11.52 8.75 2.16
C LEU A 34 10.26 9.02 1.32
N MET A 35 9.46 10.04 1.67
CA MET A 35 8.25 10.37 0.91
C MET A 35 8.56 11.08 -0.39
N THR A 36 8.55 10.31 -1.48
CA THR A 36 8.62 10.84 -2.86
C THR A 36 7.27 11.38 -3.32
N HIS A 37 7.25 12.12 -4.43
CA HIS A 37 6.01 12.63 -5.02
C HIS A 37 5.07 11.51 -5.46
N GLU A 38 5.64 10.44 -6.01
CA GLU A 38 4.95 9.24 -6.47
C GLU A 38 4.33 8.50 -5.28
N ALA A 39 5.05 8.42 -4.17
CA ALA A 39 4.55 7.84 -2.93
C ALA A 39 3.35 8.63 -2.40
N VAL A 40 3.46 9.97 -2.34
CA VAL A 40 2.36 10.84 -1.91
C VAL A 40 1.17 10.69 -2.84
N HIS A 41 1.41 10.66 -4.16
CA HIS A 41 0.35 10.46 -5.16
C HIS A 41 -0.39 9.15 -4.93
N LEU A 42 0.31 8.02 -4.82
CA LEU A 42 -0.30 6.71 -4.56
C LEU A 42 -1.16 6.73 -3.30
N ILE A 43 -0.62 7.20 -2.17
CA ILE A 43 -1.34 7.27 -0.90
C ILE A 43 -2.58 8.14 -1.03
N SER A 44 -2.49 9.26 -1.74
CA SER A 44 -3.62 10.17 -1.93
C SER A 44 -4.76 9.52 -2.70
N GLN A 45 -4.45 8.72 -3.71
CA GLN A 45 -5.44 7.96 -4.49
C GLN A 45 -6.03 6.78 -3.69
N MET A 46 -5.22 6.15 -2.82
CA MET A 46 -5.67 5.05 -1.95
C MET A 46 -6.50 5.52 -0.74
N LEU A 47 -6.29 6.76 -0.28
CA LEU A 47 -7.04 7.35 0.85
C LEU A 47 -8.32 8.08 0.40
N VAL A 48 -8.68 8.03 -0.88
CA VAL A 48 -9.95 8.57 -1.36
C VAL A 48 -11.10 7.92 -0.57
N PHE A 49 -11.90 8.78 0.05
CA PHE A 49 -12.92 8.35 1.00
C PHE A 49 -14.00 7.49 0.33
N ASN A 50 -14.51 7.94 -0.82
CA ASN A 50 -15.49 7.20 -1.61
C ASN A 50 -14.85 5.96 -2.24
N PRO A 51 -15.28 4.73 -1.89
CA PRO A 51 -14.68 3.51 -2.42
C PRO A 51 -14.85 3.38 -3.94
N ASP A 52 -15.93 3.91 -4.52
CA ASP A 52 -16.20 3.82 -5.96
C ASP A 52 -15.26 4.72 -6.78
N LYS A 53 -14.66 5.74 -6.13
CA LYS A 53 -13.67 6.66 -6.72
C LYS A 53 -12.25 6.36 -6.27
N ARG A 54 -12.06 5.45 -5.33
CA ARG A 54 -10.75 5.06 -4.81
C ARG A 54 -10.04 4.21 -5.85
N MET A 55 -8.72 4.41 -5.96
CA MET A 55 -7.87 3.60 -6.84
C MET A 55 -8.09 2.10 -6.61
N SER A 56 -8.22 1.35 -7.71
CA SER A 56 -8.37 -0.10 -7.66
C SER A 56 -7.05 -0.79 -7.30
N VAL A 57 -7.10 -2.04 -6.87
CA VAL A 57 -5.89 -2.82 -6.59
C VAL A 57 -5.02 -2.97 -7.84
N MET A 58 -5.63 -3.19 -9.01
CA MET A 58 -4.90 -3.35 -10.27
C MET A 58 -4.16 -2.06 -10.63
N ASP A 59 -4.82 -0.90 -10.50
CA ASP A 59 -4.20 0.41 -10.75
C ASP A 59 -3.07 0.72 -9.75
N ALA A 60 -3.25 0.33 -8.49
CA ALA A 60 -2.24 0.50 -7.47
C ALA A 60 -0.99 -0.37 -7.75
N LEU A 61 -1.17 -1.60 -8.21
CA LEU A 61 -0.07 -2.52 -8.51
C LEU A 61 0.79 -2.08 -9.70
N VAL A 62 0.20 -1.35 -10.66
CA VAL A 62 0.92 -0.77 -11.82
C VAL A 62 1.41 0.66 -11.57
N HIS A 63 1.20 1.21 -10.37
CA HIS A 63 1.61 2.57 -10.05
C HIS A 63 3.15 2.71 -10.02
N PRO A 64 3.74 3.79 -10.57
CA PRO A 64 5.20 3.96 -10.65
C PRO A 64 5.94 3.77 -9.32
N TYR A 65 5.35 4.22 -8.21
CA TYR A 65 5.92 4.01 -6.87
C TYR A 65 6.10 2.52 -6.50
N ILE A 66 5.14 1.67 -6.86
CA ILE A 66 5.22 0.23 -6.59
C ILE A 66 6.24 -0.42 -7.52
N ASP A 67 6.26 -0.04 -8.80
CA ASP A 67 7.23 -0.55 -9.77
C ASP A 67 8.68 -0.23 -9.37
N GLU A 68 8.95 1.02 -8.98
CA GLU A 68 10.26 1.41 -8.42
C GLU A 68 10.57 0.63 -7.14
N GLY A 69 9.56 0.37 -6.31
CA GLY A 69 9.68 -0.49 -5.13
C GLY A 69 10.13 -1.91 -5.46
N ARG A 70 9.59 -2.52 -6.52
CA ARG A 70 10.01 -3.84 -7.02
C ARG A 70 11.46 -3.81 -7.45
N LEU A 71 11.84 -2.82 -8.28
CA LEU A 71 13.23 -2.65 -8.72
C LEU A 71 14.18 -2.48 -7.55
N ARG A 72 13.82 -1.67 -6.55
CA ARG A 72 14.64 -1.45 -5.34
C ARG A 72 14.79 -2.73 -4.52
N TYR A 73 13.70 -3.49 -4.33
CA TYR A 73 13.76 -4.79 -3.65
C TYR A 73 14.71 -5.74 -4.37
N HIS A 74 14.55 -5.86 -5.69
CA HIS A 74 15.44 -6.66 -6.53
C HIS A 74 16.85 -6.09 -6.61
N SER A 75 17.08 -4.82 -6.26
CA SER A 75 18.39 -4.13 -6.25
C SER A 75 19.27 -4.45 -5.03
N CYS A 76 18.70 -4.88 -3.89
CA CYS A 76 19.52 -5.15 -2.71
C CYS A 76 18.91 -6.06 -1.64
N MET A 77 17.62 -6.37 -1.66
CA MET A 77 16.93 -7.05 -0.54
C MET A 77 16.44 -8.45 -0.89
N CYS A 78 16.32 -8.75 -2.18
CA CYS A 78 15.82 -10.03 -2.65
C CYS A 78 16.82 -11.17 -2.45
N LYS A 79 16.32 -12.42 -2.44
CA LYS A 79 17.15 -13.63 -2.47
C LYS A 79 17.32 -14.23 -3.88
N CYS A 80 16.56 -13.75 -4.86
CA CYS A 80 16.54 -14.27 -6.23
C CYS A 80 17.58 -13.63 -7.17
N CYS A 81 18.15 -12.47 -6.80
CA CYS A 81 19.22 -11.80 -7.54
C CYS A 81 20.52 -11.85 -6.73
N PHE A 82 21.66 -11.91 -7.40
CA PHE A 82 22.97 -12.01 -6.74
C PHE A 82 24.03 -11.14 -7.44
N THR A 83 25.08 -10.78 -6.70
CA THR A 83 26.24 -10.07 -7.25
C THR A 83 27.37 -11.07 -7.48
N VAL A 84 27.96 -11.11 -8.67
CA VAL A 84 29.15 -11.94 -8.91
C VAL A 84 30.32 -11.33 -8.15
N PRO A 85 30.99 -12.08 -7.24
CA PRO A 85 32.05 -11.51 -6.41
C PRO A 85 33.25 -10.96 -7.21
N LEU A 86 33.57 -11.57 -8.36
CA LEU A 86 34.74 -11.22 -9.17
C LEU A 86 34.56 -9.94 -9.99
N THR A 87 33.36 -9.70 -10.52
CA THR A 87 33.09 -8.58 -11.43
C THR A 87 32.28 -7.46 -10.75
N GLY A 88 31.68 -7.73 -9.59
CA GLY A 88 30.74 -6.82 -8.95
C GLY A 88 29.43 -6.64 -9.72
N LEU A 89 29.24 -7.37 -10.83
CA LEU A 89 28.03 -7.26 -11.65
C LEU A 89 26.86 -7.97 -10.98
N ARG A 90 25.72 -7.29 -10.93
CA ARG A 90 24.47 -7.85 -10.42
C ARG A 90 23.75 -8.63 -11.50
N HIS A 91 23.41 -9.89 -11.22
CA HIS A 91 22.50 -10.69 -12.04
C HIS A 91 21.10 -10.61 -11.46
N PHE A 92 20.19 -10.06 -12.25
CA PHE A 92 18.77 -9.98 -11.93
C PHE A 92 18.03 -11.23 -12.38
N CYS A 93 17.03 -11.64 -11.60
CA CYS A 93 16.11 -12.69 -12.02
C CYS A 93 15.23 -12.23 -13.19
N MET A 94 14.64 -13.17 -13.94
CA MET A 94 13.81 -12.83 -15.10
C MET A 94 12.38 -12.43 -14.73
N ASP A 95 11.90 -12.89 -13.57
CA ASP A 95 10.56 -12.61 -13.07
C ASP A 95 10.65 -11.88 -11.73
N TYR A 96 10.26 -10.61 -11.73
CA TYR A 96 10.29 -9.76 -10.55
C TYR A 96 9.06 -9.94 -9.65
N GLU A 97 8.03 -10.62 -10.11
CA GLU A 97 6.79 -10.86 -9.38
C GLU A 97 6.30 -12.30 -9.58
N PRO A 98 7.06 -13.29 -9.08
CA PRO A 98 6.64 -14.67 -9.20
C PRO A 98 5.36 -14.94 -8.41
N VAL A 99 4.48 -15.74 -8.99
CA VAL A 99 3.27 -16.19 -8.30
C VAL A 99 3.66 -16.99 -7.06
N ALA A 100 3.07 -16.65 -5.92
CA ALA A 100 3.30 -17.38 -4.68
C ALA A 100 2.88 -18.85 -4.87
N PRO A 101 3.75 -19.83 -4.53
CA PRO A 101 3.46 -21.24 -4.76
C PRO A 101 2.33 -21.77 -3.86
N GLN A 102 2.04 -21.06 -2.78
CA GLN A 102 1.00 -21.38 -1.82
C GLN A 102 0.11 -20.16 -1.60
N THR A 103 -1.19 -20.39 -1.43
CA THR A 103 -2.13 -19.36 -1.02
C THR A 103 -1.74 -18.83 0.36
N PHE A 104 -2.02 -17.55 0.60
CA PHE A 104 -1.84 -16.97 1.93
C PHE A 104 -2.73 -17.70 2.95
N ASP A 105 -2.13 -18.22 4.03
CA ASP A 105 -2.84 -18.90 5.12
C ASP A 105 -3.20 -17.89 6.23
N ASP A 106 -4.42 -17.38 6.18
CA ASP A 106 -4.95 -16.42 7.15
C ASP A 106 -5.55 -17.07 8.41
N LYS A 107 -5.42 -18.40 8.59
CA LYS A 107 -5.99 -19.11 9.75
C LYS A 107 -5.45 -18.62 11.09
N TRP A 108 -4.19 -18.20 11.14
CA TRP A 108 -3.61 -17.64 12.35
C TRP A 108 -4.24 -16.28 12.68
N GLU A 109 -4.36 -15.39 11.68
CA GLU A 109 -4.96 -14.07 11.84
C GLU A 109 -6.44 -14.15 12.24
N LYS A 110 -7.18 -15.10 11.66
CA LYS A 110 -8.58 -15.36 12.02
C LYS A 110 -8.78 -15.82 13.47
N LYS A 111 -7.75 -16.41 14.10
CA LYS A 111 -7.79 -16.82 15.51
C LYS A 111 -7.46 -15.67 16.46
N MET A 112 -6.93 -14.56 15.96
CA MET A 112 -6.65 -13.36 16.75
C MET A 112 -7.95 -12.57 16.98
N SER A 113 -8.69 -13.00 17.99
CA SER A 113 -9.94 -12.34 18.42
C SER A 113 -9.70 -11.16 19.36
N ASN A 114 -8.51 -11.08 19.98
CA ASN A 114 -8.18 -10.00 20.91
C ASN A 114 -6.70 -9.60 20.83
N VAL A 115 -6.43 -8.34 21.22
CA VAL A 115 -5.10 -7.72 21.13
C VAL A 115 -4.06 -8.39 22.05
N GLN A 116 -4.49 -9.10 23.09
CA GLN A 116 -3.59 -9.76 24.04
C GLN A 116 -2.93 -11.00 23.42
N GLN A 117 -3.54 -11.60 22.40
CA GLN A 117 -3.02 -12.77 21.66
C GLN A 117 -1.88 -12.42 20.68
N VAL A 118 -1.59 -11.13 20.47
CA VAL A 118 -0.62 -10.63 19.47
C VAL A 118 0.76 -10.34 20.10
N LYS A 119 0.88 -10.42 21.42
CA LYS A 119 2.12 -10.10 22.15
C LYS A 119 3.10 -11.26 22.22
#